data_AF-A0A0G1UC74-F1
#
_entry.id   AF-A0A0G1UC74-F1
#
_cell.length_a   1.000
_cell.length_b   1.000
_cell.length_c   1.000
_cell.angle_alpha   90.00
_cell.angle_beta   90.00
_cell.angle_gamma   90.00
#
_symmetry.space_group_name_H-M   'P 1'
#
loop_
_entity.id
_entity.type
_entity.pdbx_description
1 polymer ?
#
loop_
_entity_poly.entity_id
_entity_poly.type
_entity_poly.pdbx_seq_one_letter_code
_entity_poly.pdbx_strand_id
1 'polypeptide(L)'
;MTRKNIFILVIVILVIAAGFAFYQSQKGAMPWSAGPAGSSGGAPVSQKDLNQITGEAIVGGAKTSGCDVLTDVAQRAVCEMNVVTAQAKEKNDVSLCNQISEEGFKENCQDQFYTYDAIVKKDANICNKVINDTRKAQCVGYVAQYSQ
;
A
#
# COMPACT_ATOMS: atom_id res chain seq x y z
N MET A 1 42.96 21.79 25.42
CA MET A 1 42.34 21.55 24.09
C MET A 1 43.23 22.21 23.05
N THR A 2 43.92 21.43 22.21
CA THR A 2 44.88 21.95 21.23
C THR A 2 44.14 22.54 20.03
N ARG A 3 44.70 23.57 19.39
CA ARG A 3 44.09 24.22 18.21
C ARG A 3 43.67 23.21 17.13
N LYS A 4 44.42 22.11 16.98
CA LYS A 4 44.10 21.00 16.06
C LYS A 4 42.77 20.30 16.38
N ASN A 5 42.44 20.11 17.66
CA ASN A 5 41.19 19.43 18.06
C ASN A 5 39.97 20.32 17.80
N ILE A 6 40.12 21.64 17.88
CA ILE A 6 39.03 22.59 17.58
C ILE A 6 38.70 22.55 16.08
N PHE A 7 39.71 22.51 15.21
CA PHE A 7 39.49 22.40 13.76
C PHE A 7 38.75 21.12 13.35
N ILE A 8 39.10 19.98 13.94
CA ILE A 8 38.43 18.69 13.64
C ILE A 8 36.95 18.76 14.06
N LEU A 9 36.65 19.32 15.22
CA LEU A 9 35.28 19.41 15.75
C LEU A 9 34.39 20.29 14.85
N VAL A 10 34.92 21.41 14.35
CA VAL A 10 34.19 22.30 13.42
C VAL A 10 33.88 21.59 12.09
N ILE A 11 34.83 20.84 11.53
CA ILE A 11 34.62 20.08 10.28
C ILE A 11 33.53 19.03 10.46
N VAL A 12 33.56 18.28 11.56
CA VAL A 12 32.55 17.24 11.85
C VAL A 12 31.15 17.86 11.95
N ILE A 13 31.00 18.99 12.65
CA ILE A 13 29.71 19.69 12.76
C ILE A 13 29.20 20.16 11.39
N LEU A 14 30.08 20.69 10.53
CA LEU A 14 29.69 21.13 9.19
C LEU A 14 29.21 19.98 8.31
N VAL A 15 29.88 18.81 8.38
CA VAL A 15 29.47 17.61 7.63
C VAL A 15 28.11 17.10 8.11
N ILE A 16 27.86 17.08 9.42
CA ILE A 16 26.58 16.66 9.99
C ILE A 16 25.45 17.61 9.57
N ALA A 17 25.68 18.93 9.62
CA ALA A 17 24.68 19.92 9.22
C ALA A 17 24.33 19.83 7.74
N ALA A 18 25.33 19.64 6.86
CA ALA A 18 25.11 19.44 5.43
C ALA A 18 24.33 18.14 5.14
N GLY A 19 24.66 17.05 5.84
CA GLY A 19 23.94 15.79 5.73
C GLY A 19 22.47 15.91 6.15
N PHE A 20 22.18 16.63 7.25
CA PHE A 20 20.82 16.83 7.73
C PHE A 20 19.96 17.67 6.77
N ALA A 21 20.54 18.72 6.15
CA ALA A 21 19.85 19.52 5.14
C ALA A 21 19.51 18.69 3.89
N PHE A 22 20.43 17.83 3.43
CA PHE A 22 20.20 16.93 2.31
C PHE A 22 19.11 15.88 2.62
N TYR A 23 19.12 15.35 3.85
CA TYR A 23 18.12 14.38 4.29
C TYR A 23 16.69 14.95 4.33
N GLN A 24 16.52 16.20 4.77
CA GLN A 24 15.22 16.87 4.76
C GLN A 24 14.70 17.10 3.32
N SER A 25 15.59 17.34 2.36
CA SER A 25 15.22 17.58 0.96
C SER A 25 14.61 16.35 0.26
N GLN A 26 14.97 15.12 0.69
CA GLN A 26 14.39 13.90 0.11
C GLN A 26 12.98 13.55 0.64
N LYS A 27 12.53 14.15 1.75
CA LYS A 27 11.16 13.91 2.27
C LYS A 27 10.08 14.70 1.51
N GLY A 28 10.46 15.55 0.55
CA GLY A 28 9.56 16.54 -0.07
C GLY A 28 8.69 16.07 -1.24
N ALA A 29 8.91 14.89 -1.85
CA ALA A 29 8.10 14.50 -3.01
C ALA A 29 8.09 12.99 -3.24
N MET A 30 7.22 12.27 -2.53
CA MET A 30 6.59 11.10 -3.17
C MET A 30 5.34 11.61 -3.88
N PRO A 31 5.28 11.57 -5.23
CA PRO A 31 4.03 11.72 -5.95
C PRO A 31 3.20 10.47 -5.67
N TRP A 32 2.46 10.48 -4.55
CA TRP A 32 1.33 9.59 -4.42
C TRP A 32 0.39 9.98 -5.57
N SER A 33 0.15 9.01 -6.43
CA SER A 33 -0.75 9.07 -7.57
C SER A 33 -2.07 9.68 -7.13
N ALA A 34 -2.44 10.81 -7.74
CA ALA A 34 -3.76 11.38 -7.63
C ALA A 34 -4.80 10.31 -8.02
N GLY A 35 -5.44 9.72 -7.00
CA GLY A 35 -6.75 9.11 -7.16
C GLY A 35 -7.76 10.20 -7.55
N PRO A 36 -8.88 9.83 -8.18
CA PRO A 36 -9.91 10.79 -8.56
C PRO A 36 -10.39 11.54 -7.32
N ALA A 37 -10.43 12.87 -7.44
CA ALA A 37 -10.80 13.79 -6.37
C ALA A 37 -12.27 13.63 -5.98
N GLY A 38 -12.54 12.67 -5.08
CA GLY A 38 -13.76 12.60 -4.30
C GLY A 38 -13.59 13.42 -3.02
N SER A 39 -14.11 14.64 -3.03
CA SER A 39 -14.22 15.49 -1.85
C SER A 39 -15.25 14.91 -0.89
N SER A 40 -14.86 14.52 0.31
CA SER A 40 -15.79 14.31 1.43
C SER A 40 -15.19 14.84 2.73
N GLY A 41 -15.88 15.83 3.31
CA GLY A 41 -15.56 16.46 4.59
C GLY A 41 -15.91 15.58 5.78
N GLY A 42 -15.35 14.37 5.84
CA GLY A 42 -15.34 13.53 7.03
C GLY A 42 -14.05 13.77 7.83
N ALA A 43 -14.13 13.72 9.17
CA ALA A 43 -12.94 13.76 10.00
C ALA A 43 -11.94 12.66 9.54
N PRO A 44 -10.64 12.95 9.43
CA PRO A 44 -9.66 11.99 8.97
C PRO A 44 -9.59 10.82 9.95
N VAL A 45 -10.10 9.66 9.53
CA VAL A 45 -9.91 8.40 10.25
C VAL A 45 -8.41 8.12 10.26
N SER A 46 -7.84 7.89 11.44
CA SER A 46 -6.40 7.64 11.57
C SER A 46 -6.05 6.34 10.87
N GLN A 47 -4.94 6.32 10.12
CA GLN A 47 -4.39 5.11 9.47
C GLN A 47 -4.23 3.94 10.48
N LYS A 48 -3.99 4.28 11.75
CA LYS A 48 -3.87 3.31 12.84
C LYS A 48 -5.19 2.58 13.12
N ASP A 49 -6.32 3.28 13.02
CA ASP A 49 -7.65 2.71 13.26
C ASP A 49 -8.06 1.82 12.09
N LEU A 50 -7.72 2.22 10.86
CA LEU A 50 -7.93 1.41 9.65
C LEU A 50 -7.20 0.06 9.73
N ASN A 51 -5.94 0.07 10.18
CA ASN A 51 -5.13 -1.13 10.34
C ASN A 51 -5.59 -2.03 11.49
N GLN A 52 -6.13 -1.45 12.57
CA GLN A 52 -6.69 -2.22 13.69
C GLN A 52 -8.00 -2.90 13.30
N ILE A 53 -8.86 -2.22 12.54
CA ILE A 53 -10.11 -2.78 12.00
C ILE A 53 -9.81 -3.90 11.00
N THR A 54 -8.74 -3.80 10.20
CA THR A 54 -8.35 -4.88 9.27
C THR A 54 -7.65 -6.06 9.94
N GLY A 55 -6.88 -5.85 11.01
CA GLY A 55 -6.15 -6.91 11.70
C GLY A 55 -7.04 -7.92 12.43
N GLU A 56 -8.12 -7.47 13.08
CA GLU A 56 -9.07 -8.35 13.79
C GLU A 56 -10.03 -9.05 12.82
N ALA A 57 -10.28 -8.46 11.65
CA ALA A 57 -11.16 -9.00 10.64
C ALA A 57 -10.57 -10.25 9.94
N ILE A 58 -9.25 -10.29 9.71
CA ILE A 58 -8.59 -11.38 8.96
C ILE A 58 -8.57 -12.70 9.74
N VAL A 59 -8.57 -12.68 11.08
CA VAL A 59 -8.50 -13.91 11.90
C VAL A 59 -9.89 -14.52 12.16
N GLY A 60 -10.97 -13.78 11.92
CA GLY A 60 -12.34 -14.18 12.26
C GLY A 60 -13.25 -14.53 11.07
N GLY A 61 -12.74 -14.55 9.83
CA GLY A 61 -13.57 -14.70 8.65
C GLY A 61 -14.44 -13.46 8.38
N ALA A 62 -13.81 -12.28 8.36
CA ALA A 62 -14.41 -10.97 8.12
C ALA A 62 -15.57 -11.05 7.13
N LYS A 63 -16.74 -10.55 7.51
CA LYS A 63 -17.81 -10.23 6.56
C LYS A 63 -17.68 -8.76 6.19
N THR A 64 -18.05 -8.40 4.97
CA THR A 64 -18.10 -7.00 4.49
C THR A 64 -18.96 -6.10 5.40
N SER A 65 -19.84 -6.68 6.23
CA SER A 65 -20.65 -5.98 7.24
C SER A 65 -19.85 -5.13 8.24
N GLY A 66 -18.55 -5.40 8.43
CA GLY A 66 -17.69 -4.56 9.25
C GLY A 66 -17.50 -3.14 8.69
N CYS A 67 -17.66 -2.96 7.37
CA CYS A 67 -17.48 -1.67 6.70
C CYS A 67 -18.73 -0.77 6.80
N ASP A 68 -19.90 -1.31 7.15
CA ASP A 68 -21.16 -0.58 7.23
C ASP A 68 -21.16 0.55 8.29
N VAL A 69 -20.26 0.45 9.28
CA VAL A 69 -20.09 1.48 10.32
C VAL A 69 -19.48 2.78 9.78
N LEU A 70 -18.84 2.74 8.60
CA LEU A 70 -18.20 3.90 7.99
C LEU A 70 -19.26 4.76 7.29
N THR A 71 -19.49 5.97 7.78
CA THR A 71 -20.48 6.90 7.21
C THR A 71 -20.03 7.47 5.86
N ASP A 72 -18.72 7.55 5.63
CA ASP A 72 -18.16 8.02 4.37
C ASP A 72 -18.16 6.92 3.30
N VAL A 73 -18.73 7.24 2.14
CA VAL A 73 -18.91 6.28 1.04
C VAL A 73 -17.57 5.83 0.45
N ALA A 74 -16.60 6.73 0.31
CA ALA A 74 -15.30 6.40 -0.24
C ALA A 74 -14.49 5.50 0.71
N GLN A 75 -14.50 5.80 2.01
CA GLN A 75 -13.88 4.97 3.03
C GLN A 75 -14.51 3.58 3.11
N ARG A 76 -15.84 3.49 2.98
CA ARG A 76 -16.55 2.22 2.95
C ARG A 76 -16.14 1.35 1.76
N ALA A 77 -16.10 1.93 0.57
CA ALA A 77 -15.70 1.20 -0.63
C ALA A 77 -14.23 0.71 -0.56
N VAL A 78 -13.33 1.52 0.00
CA VAL A 78 -11.93 1.10 0.26
C VAL A 78 -11.87 -0.02 1.30
N CYS A 79 -12.67 0.06 2.37
CA CYS A 79 -12.78 -0.99 3.38
C CYS A 79 -13.25 -2.31 2.74
N GLU A 80 -14.34 -2.27 1.96
CA GLU A 80 -14.88 -3.44 1.27
C GLU A 80 -13.86 -4.07 0.33
N MET A 81 -13.19 -3.25 -0.49
CA MET A 81 -12.13 -3.71 -1.38
C MET A 81 -11.03 -4.46 -0.61
N ASN A 82 -10.55 -3.91 0.51
CA ASN A 82 -9.50 -4.53 1.30
C ASN A 82 -9.94 -5.86 1.94
N VAL A 83 -11.15 -5.90 2.50
CA VAL A 83 -11.73 -7.12 3.10
C VAL A 83 -11.88 -8.21 2.03
N VAL A 84 -12.51 -7.88 0.91
CA VAL A 84 -12.73 -8.84 -0.19
C VAL A 84 -11.40 -9.31 -0.79
N THR A 85 -10.42 -8.42 -0.96
CA THR A 85 -9.08 -8.79 -1.46
C THR A 85 -8.37 -9.74 -0.50
N ALA A 86 -8.47 -9.52 0.81
CA ALA A 86 -7.89 -10.41 1.82
C ALA A 86 -8.54 -11.79 1.76
N GLN A 87 -9.88 -11.85 1.71
CA GLN A 87 -10.61 -13.11 1.56
C GLN A 87 -10.28 -13.84 0.26
N ALA A 88 -10.16 -13.12 -0.85
CA ALA A 88 -9.78 -13.67 -2.14
C ALA A 88 -8.42 -14.37 -2.05
N LYS A 89 -7.43 -13.73 -1.43
CA LYS A 89 -6.09 -14.31 -1.22
C LYS A 89 -6.12 -15.51 -0.27
N GLU A 90 -6.82 -15.41 0.85
CA GLU A 90 -6.94 -16.49 1.84
C GLU A 90 -7.60 -17.75 1.25
N LYS A 91 -8.69 -17.56 0.51
CA LYS A 91 -9.44 -18.65 -0.13
C LYS A 91 -8.89 -19.05 -1.49
N ASN A 92 -7.88 -18.32 -1.98
CA ASN A 92 -7.32 -18.45 -3.32
C ASN A 92 -8.39 -18.41 -4.43
N ASP A 93 -9.34 -17.47 -4.30
CA ASP A 93 -10.50 -17.33 -5.19
C ASP A 93 -10.69 -15.87 -5.63
N VAL A 94 -10.25 -15.56 -6.86
CA VAL A 94 -10.37 -14.23 -7.48
C VAL A 94 -11.82 -13.82 -7.75
N SER A 95 -12.75 -14.79 -7.86
CA SER A 95 -14.15 -14.49 -8.16
C SER A 95 -14.83 -13.69 -7.05
N LEU A 96 -14.28 -13.72 -5.82
CA LEU A 96 -14.75 -12.90 -4.71
C LEU A 96 -14.63 -11.40 -5.00
N CYS A 97 -13.66 -10.97 -5.81
CA CYS A 97 -13.55 -9.57 -6.23
C CYS A 97 -14.80 -9.06 -6.98
N ASN A 98 -15.63 -9.95 -7.57
CA ASN A 98 -16.88 -9.57 -8.23
C ASN A 98 -17.97 -9.08 -7.26
N GLN A 99 -17.76 -9.23 -5.95
CA GLN A 99 -18.65 -8.69 -4.92
C GLN A 99 -18.50 -7.17 -4.75
N ILE A 100 -17.40 -6.60 -5.24
CA ILE A 100 -17.14 -5.16 -5.18
C ILE A 100 -17.95 -4.49 -6.30
N SER A 101 -18.81 -3.54 -5.93
CA SER A 101 -19.70 -2.87 -6.89
C SER A 101 -19.00 -1.82 -7.75
N GLU A 102 -17.97 -1.15 -7.19
CA GLU A 102 -17.20 -0.14 -7.91
C GLU A 102 -16.14 -0.79 -8.79
N GLU A 103 -16.26 -0.63 -10.11
CA GLU A 103 -15.42 -1.36 -11.09
C GLU A 103 -13.92 -1.09 -10.89
N GLY A 104 -13.52 0.16 -10.60
CA GLY A 104 -12.12 0.49 -10.33
C GLY A 104 -11.54 -0.20 -9.09
N PHE A 105 -12.37 -0.46 -8.07
CA PHE A 105 -11.95 -1.22 -6.89
C PHE A 105 -11.98 -2.73 -7.14
N LYS A 106 -12.90 -3.21 -7.97
CA LYS A 106 -12.92 -4.60 -8.44
C LYS A 106 -11.66 -4.95 -9.23
N GLU A 107 -11.29 -4.13 -10.21
CA GLU A 107 -10.04 -4.30 -10.98
C GLU A 107 -8.83 -4.26 -10.04
N ASN A 108 -8.81 -3.33 -9.08
CA ASN A 108 -7.75 -3.24 -8.09
C ASN A 108 -7.62 -4.51 -7.23
N CYS A 109 -8.75 -5.08 -6.79
CA CYS A 109 -8.80 -6.36 -6.08
C CYS A 109 -8.20 -7.49 -6.92
N GLN A 110 -8.59 -7.60 -8.20
CA GLN A 110 -8.08 -8.63 -9.11
C GLN A 110 -6.57 -8.48 -9.35
N ASP A 111 -6.10 -7.27 -9.61
CA ASP A 111 -4.67 -6.96 -9.78
C ASP A 111 -3.85 -7.34 -8.55
N GLN A 112 -4.34 -7.00 -7.36
CA GLN A 112 -3.69 -7.35 -6.10
C GLN A 112 -3.70 -8.86 -5.85
N PHE A 113 -4.78 -9.55 -6.22
CA PHE A 113 -4.87 -11.01 -6.13
C PHE A 113 -3.82 -11.67 -7.03
N TYR A 114 -3.79 -11.34 -8.33
CA TYR A 114 -2.85 -11.95 -9.28
C TYR A 114 -1.40 -11.62 -8.97
N THR A 115 -1.13 -10.40 -8.49
CA THR A 115 0.22 -10.04 -8.04
C THR A 115 0.67 -10.90 -6.86
N TYR A 116 -0.20 -11.07 -5.85
CA TYR A 116 0.08 -11.95 -4.72
C TYR A 116 0.27 -13.41 -5.15
N ASP A 117 -0.63 -13.93 -5.98
CA ASP A 117 -0.58 -15.31 -6.48
C ASP A 117 0.70 -15.58 -7.29
N ALA A 118 1.11 -14.63 -8.13
CA ALA A 118 2.37 -14.68 -8.88
C ALA A 118 3.58 -14.76 -7.96
N ILE A 119 3.63 -13.95 -6.90
CA ILE A 119 4.74 -13.93 -5.93
C ILE A 119 4.80 -15.25 -5.17
N VAL A 120 3.68 -15.71 -4.62
CA VAL A 120 3.61 -16.95 -3.81
C VAL A 120 3.99 -18.17 -4.66
N LYS A 121 3.53 -18.23 -5.91
CA LYS A 121 3.83 -19.34 -6.83
C LYS A 121 5.17 -19.18 -7.55
N LYS A 122 5.84 -18.04 -7.40
CA LYS A 122 7.05 -17.66 -8.16
C LYS A 122 6.86 -17.79 -9.68
N ASP A 123 5.67 -17.47 -10.19
CA ASP A 123 5.31 -17.59 -11.61
C ASP A 123 4.95 -16.24 -12.23
N ALA A 124 5.88 -15.68 -13.01
CA ALA A 124 5.71 -14.40 -13.67
C ALA A 124 4.61 -14.41 -14.75
N ASN A 125 4.22 -15.59 -15.28
CA ASN A 125 3.15 -15.66 -16.28
C ASN A 125 1.78 -15.26 -15.69
N ILE A 126 1.61 -15.41 -14.37
CA ILE A 126 0.39 -14.98 -13.68
C ILE A 126 0.23 -13.46 -13.75
N CYS A 127 1.33 -12.69 -13.82
CA CYS A 127 1.29 -11.24 -13.99
C CYS A 127 0.58 -10.80 -15.28
N ASN A 128 0.50 -11.66 -16.30
CA ASN A 128 -0.25 -11.34 -17.54
C ASN A 128 -1.76 -11.16 -17.30
N LYS A 129 -2.28 -11.67 -16.17
CA LYS A 129 -3.67 -11.50 -15.76
C LYS A 129 -3.92 -10.17 -15.04
N VAL A 130 -2.88 -9.42 -14.68
CA VAL A 130 -3.00 -8.07 -14.12
C VAL A 130 -3.50 -7.12 -15.21
N ILE A 131 -4.57 -6.39 -14.92
CA ILE A 131 -5.29 -5.51 -15.84
C ILE A 131 -4.49 -4.23 -16.04
N ASN A 132 -4.07 -3.57 -14.94
CA ASN A 132 -3.31 -2.33 -15.04
C ASN A 132 -1.86 -2.59 -15.48
N ASP A 133 -1.44 -1.99 -16.59
CA ASP A 133 -0.11 -2.25 -17.16
C ASP A 133 1.06 -1.77 -16.28
N THR A 134 0.89 -0.67 -15.53
CA THR A 134 1.91 -0.24 -14.57
C THR A 134 2.07 -1.29 -13.45
N ARG A 135 0.96 -1.81 -12.92
CA ARG A 135 1.00 -2.88 -11.90
C ARG A 135 1.50 -4.20 -12.46
N LYS A 136 1.22 -4.50 -13.72
CA LYS A 136 1.75 -5.69 -14.40
C LYS A 136 3.28 -5.67 -14.43
N ALA A 137 3.88 -4.54 -14.79
CA ALA A 137 5.33 -4.38 -14.76
C ALA A 137 5.90 -4.54 -13.34
N GLN A 138 5.22 -3.95 -12.34
CA GLN A 138 5.59 -4.10 -10.92
C GLN A 138 5.50 -5.57 -10.45
N CYS A 139 4.45 -6.28 -10.84
CA CYS A 139 4.25 -7.70 -10.53
C CYS A 139 5.44 -8.54 -10.98
N VAL A 140 5.88 -8.37 -12.24
CA VAL A 140 7.05 -9.10 -12.78
C VAL A 140 8.31 -8.80 -11.96
N GLY A 141 8.53 -7.53 -11.59
CA GLY A 141 9.64 -7.12 -10.73
C GLY A 141 9.59 -7.79 -9.35
N TYR A 142 8.41 -7.85 -8.72
CA TYR A 142 8.24 -8.52 -7.44
C TYR A 142 8.51 -10.01 -7.53
N VAL A 143 7.98 -10.70 -8.55
CA VAL A 143 8.25 -12.14 -8.74
C VAL A 143 9.75 -12.39 -8.85
N ALA A 144 10.48 -11.60 -9.66
CA ALA A 144 11.93 -11.72 -9.81
C ALA A 144 12.69 -11.48 -8.48
N GLN A 145 12.23 -10.52 -7.67
CA GLN A 145 12.82 -10.22 -6.37
C GLN A 145 12.64 -11.36 -5.36
N TYR A 146 11.47 -11.99 -5.32
CA TYR A 146 11.14 -13.04 -4.34
C TYR A 146 11.42 -14.48 -4.84
N SER A 147 11.90 -14.66 -6.07
CA SER A 147 12.22 -15.97 -6.63
C SER A 147 13.67 -16.41 -6.41
N GLN A 148 14.53 -15.55 -5.87
CA GLN A 148 15.85 -15.92 -5.35
C GLN A 148 15.74 -16.82 -4.11
#